data_AF-A0A9R0TNI1-F1
#
_entry.id   AF-A0A9R0TNI1-F1
#
_cell.length_a   1.000
_cell.length_b   1.000
_cell.length_c   1.000
_cell.angle_alpha   90.00
_cell.angle_beta   90.00
_cell.angle_gamma   90.00
#
_symmetry.space_group_name_H-M   'P 1'
#
loop_
_entity.id
_entity.type
_entity.pdbx_description
1 polymer ?
#
loop_
_entity_poly.entity_id
_entity_poly.type
_entity_poly.pdbx_seq_one_letter_code
_entity_poly.pdbx_strand_id
1 'polypeptide(L)'
;MMMMSDDDDDSDPQFNVVADYFFVDAEKNPICLSALPIRFEQGTDEATQCKQNIFLRGVADSGITVYTHVVAWKLGLEGKQPVIAVLSVEGSWINLAKPRNSYEEEFRTIFITVRMLHFLRRKPEEPEKNMWSHLRKVFE
;
A
#
# COMPACT_ATOMS: atom_id res chain seq x y z
N MET A 1 34.13 -9.60 37.48
CA MET A 1 33.05 -8.59 37.40
C MET A 1 32.43 -8.77 36.03
N MET A 2 31.24 -9.38 35.95
CA MET A 2 30.45 -9.45 34.72
C MET A 2 29.84 -8.07 34.51
N MET A 3 30.08 -7.47 33.34
CA MET A 3 29.23 -6.41 32.82
C MET A 3 28.35 -7.06 31.76
N MET A 4 27.10 -7.27 32.12
CA MET A 4 26.01 -7.41 31.16
C MET A 4 25.76 -6.01 30.63
N SER A 5 25.77 -5.83 29.32
CA SER A 5 25.12 -4.67 28.70
C SER A 5 24.10 -5.25 27.74
N ASP A 6 22.84 -5.04 28.11
CA ASP A 6 21.65 -5.45 27.39
C ASP A 6 21.67 -4.90 25.96
N ASP A 7 21.50 -5.81 25.00
CA ASP A 7 21.03 -5.51 23.64
C ASP A 7 19.55 -5.11 23.74
N ASP A 8 19.27 -3.83 23.92
CA ASP A 8 17.97 -3.25 23.57
C ASP A 8 18.04 -2.80 22.09
N ASP A 9 18.04 -3.78 21.19
CA ASP A 9 17.69 -3.55 19.78
C ASP A 9 16.16 -3.41 19.72
N ASP A 10 15.69 -2.22 20.11
CA ASP A 10 14.30 -1.74 19.96
C ASP A 10 14.01 -1.47 18.47
N SER A 11 14.31 -2.44 17.61
CA SER A 11 13.93 -2.40 16.21
C SER A 11 12.42 -2.66 16.15
N ASP A 12 11.65 -1.59 15.91
CA ASP A 12 10.21 -1.71 15.64
C ASP A 12 9.97 -2.84 14.61
N PRO A 13 8.97 -3.72 14.81
CA PRO A 13 8.74 -4.84 13.92
C PRO A 13 8.50 -4.35 12.49
N GLN A 14 9.45 -4.66 11.59
CA GLN A 14 9.32 -4.32 10.18
C GLN A 14 8.23 -5.19 9.55
N PHE A 15 7.07 -4.58 9.28
CA PHE A 15 5.95 -5.30 8.67
C PHE A 15 6.15 -5.43 7.16
N ASN A 16 6.32 -6.65 6.68
CA ASN A 16 6.49 -6.91 5.25
C ASN A 16 5.16 -6.88 4.47
N VAL A 17 4.06 -7.28 5.11
CA VAL A 17 2.72 -7.37 4.51
C VAL A 17 1.65 -7.02 5.55
N VAL A 18 0.65 -6.24 5.14
CA VAL A 18 -0.51 -5.85 5.97
C VAL A 18 -1.82 -6.16 5.25
N ALA A 19 -2.71 -6.88 5.94
CA ALA A 19 -4.05 -7.25 5.51
C ALA A 19 -5.14 -6.53 6.35
N ASP A 20 -6.40 -6.67 5.95
CA ASP A 20 -7.57 -5.97 6.51
C ASP A 20 -7.31 -4.46 6.67
N TYR A 21 -6.59 -3.88 5.70
CA TYR A 21 -6.05 -2.55 5.86
C TYR A 21 -7.04 -1.46 5.47
N PHE A 22 -6.84 -0.28 6.05
CA PHE A 22 -7.50 0.97 5.67
C PHE A 22 -6.63 2.15 6.07
N PHE A 23 -6.90 3.32 5.51
CA PHE A 23 -6.17 4.55 5.84
C PHE A 23 -7.08 5.56 6.51
N VAL A 24 -6.50 6.33 7.42
CA VAL A 24 -7.17 7.45 8.07
C VAL A 24 -6.30 8.70 8.08
N ASP A 25 -6.94 9.87 8.09
CA ASP A 25 -6.27 11.14 8.34
C ASP A 25 -5.97 11.36 9.85
N ALA A 26 -5.46 12.56 10.19
CA ALA A 26 -5.19 12.95 11.58
C ALA A 26 -6.44 12.98 12.47
N GLU A 27 -7.62 13.22 11.89
CA GLU A 27 -8.91 13.26 12.58
C GLU A 27 -9.57 11.87 12.66
N LYS A 28 -8.90 10.84 12.14
CA LYS A 28 -9.36 9.44 12.06
C LYS A 28 -10.49 9.23 11.04
N ASN A 29 -10.69 10.15 10.10
CA ASN A 29 -11.63 9.95 9.00
C ASN A 29 -11.03 9.00 7.95
N PRO A 30 -11.82 8.10 7.34
CA PRO A 30 -11.36 7.27 6.24
C PRO A 30 -10.82 8.11 5.07
N ILE A 31 -9.70 7.69 4.48
CA ILE A 31 -9.10 8.40 3.35
C ILE A 31 -8.52 7.46 2.30
N CYS A 32 -8.62 7.82 1.03
CA CYS A 32 -8.02 7.02 -0.05
C CYS A 32 -6.49 7.06 0.01
N LEU A 33 -5.84 5.95 -0.31
CA LEU A 33 -4.39 5.89 -0.50
C LEU A 33 -3.89 6.87 -1.58
N SER A 34 -4.76 7.30 -2.50
CA SER A 34 -4.42 8.29 -3.54
C SER A 34 -4.12 9.69 -3.00
N ALA A 35 -4.41 9.96 -1.72
CA ALA A 35 -3.97 11.18 -1.04
C ALA A 35 -2.46 11.19 -0.77
N LEU A 36 -1.82 10.01 -0.77
CA LEU A 36 -0.37 9.87 -0.71
C LEU A 36 0.25 10.13 -2.10
N PRO A 37 1.44 10.75 -2.16
CA PRO A 37 2.18 10.87 -3.41
C PRO A 37 2.62 9.49 -3.91
N ILE A 38 2.49 9.26 -5.22
CA ILE A 38 3.02 8.06 -5.87
C ILE A 38 4.52 8.22 -6.15
N ARG A 39 5.33 7.23 -5.78
CA ARG A 39 6.76 7.15 -6.14
C ARG A 39 6.99 6.07 -7.18
N PHE A 40 7.77 6.42 -8.20
CA PHE A 40 8.27 5.49 -9.20
C PHE A 40 9.74 5.18 -8.91
N GLU A 41 10.20 3.97 -9.25
CA GLU A 41 11.53 3.45 -8.88
C GLU A 41 12.72 4.24 -9.45
N GLN A 42 12.51 5.21 -10.35
CA GLN A 42 13.56 5.94 -11.06
C GLN A 42 13.80 7.39 -10.57
N GLY A 43 13.11 7.88 -9.54
CA GLY A 43 13.29 9.25 -9.05
C GLY A 43 14.21 9.34 -7.83
N THR A 44 15.35 10.02 -7.98
CA THR A 44 16.19 10.53 -6.86
C THR A 44 15.59 11.76 -6.17
N ASP A 45 14.38 12.16 -6.53
CA ASP A 45 13.80 13.38 -5.99
C ASP A 45 13.43 13.20 -4.53
N GLU A 46 13.98 14.12 -3.73
CA GLU A 46 13.51 14.49 -2.40
C GLU A 46 11.99 14.45 -2.42
N ALA A 47 11.47 13.40 -1.80
CA ALA A 47 10.06 13.14 -1.91
C ALA A 47 9.28 14.35 -1.46
N THR A 48 8.39 14.84 -2.33
CA THR A 48 7.37 15.80 -1.96
C THR A 48 6.73 15.27 -0.68
N GLN A 49 7.10 15.87 0.46
CA GLN A 49 6.64 15.40 1.76
C GLN A 49 5.11 15.41 1.70
N CYS A 50 4.48 14.29 2.07
CA CYS A 50 3.04 14.28 2.17
C CYS A 50 2.65 15.36 3.19
N LYS A 51 1.91 16.38 2.74
CA LYS A 51 1.49 17.49 3.60
C LYS A 51 0.40 17.07 4.59
N GLN A 52 -0.15 15.88 4.41
CA GLN A 52 -1.22 15.32 5.22
C GLN A 52 -0.68 14.16 6.06
N ASN A 53 -1.05 14.13 7.34
CA ASN A 53 -0.74 12.99 8.20
C ASN A 53 -1.73 11.87 7.89
N ILE A 54 -1.25 10.82 7.22
CA ILE A 54 -2.06 9.66 6.81
C ILE A 54 -1.53 8.41 7.51
N PHE A 55 -2.41 7.68 8.18
CA PHE A 55 -2.03 6.51 8.96
C PHE A 55 -2.60 5.24 8.34
N LEU A 56 -1.72 4.28 8.09
CA LEU A 56 -2.08 2.90 7.77
C LEU A 56 -2.59 2.22 9.04
N ARG A 57 -3.74 1.55 8.92
CA ARG A 57 -4.26 0.60 9.90
C ARG A 57 -4.45 -0.74 9.24
N GLY A 58 -4.24 -1.82 9.99
CA GLY A 58 -4.50 -3.18 9.49
C GLY A 58 -3.93 -4.23 10.44
N VAL A 59 -3.72 -5.43 9.90
CA VAL A 59 -3.17 -6.58 10.63
C VAL A 59 -1.96 -7.11 9.86
N ALA A 60 -0.81 -7.18 10.52
CA ALA A 60 0.38 -7.79 9.96
C ALA A 60 0.27 -9.32 9.92
N ASP A 61 1.16 -9.98 9.16
CA ASP A 61 1.20 -11.45 9.08
C ASP A 61 1.36 -12.15 10.44
N SER A 62 1.96 -11.47 11.42
CA SER A 62 2.08 -11.95 12.81
C SER A 62 0.78 -11.88 13.62
N GLY A 63 -0.30 -11.33 13.06
CA GLY A 63 -1.56 -11.04 13.75
C GLY A 63 -1.54 -9.76 14.58
N ILE A 64 -0.42 -9.02 14.58
CA ILE A 64 -0.28 -7.76 15.32
C ILE A 64 -1.01 -6.65 14.57
N THR A 65 -1.76 -5.83 15.31
CA THR A 65 -2.42 -4.65 14.76
C THR A 65 -1.39 -3.59 14.38
N VAL A 66 -1.50 -3.08 13.15
CA VAL A 66 -0.62 -2.04 12.61
C VAL A 66 -1.29 -0.67 12.75
N TYR A 67 -0.52 0.31 13.20
CA TYR A 67 -0.86 1.73 13.18
C TYR A 67 0.40 2.53 12.85
N THR A 68 0.56 2.92 11.58
CA THR A 68 1.84 3.46 11.08
C THR A 68 1.61 4.71 10.24
N HIS A 69 2.40 5.75 10.46
CA HIS A 69 2.38 6.95 9.63
C HIS A 69 3.04 6.67 8.28
N VAL A 70 2.33 6.97 7.18
CA VAL A 70 2.80 6.71 5.82
C VAL A 70 2.88 8.00 5.01
N VAL A 71 3.87 8.07 4.13
CA VAL A 71 4.25 9.31 3.43
C VAL A 71 4.24 9.20 1.91
N ALA A 72 4.18 7.99 1.37
CA ALA A 72 4.11 7.74 -0.07
C ALA A 72 3.57 6.35 -0.36
N TRP A 73 3.28 6.08 -1.62
CA TRP A 73 2.95 4.74 -2.10
C TRP A 73 3.58 4.45 -3.47
N LYS A 74 3.66 3.18 -3.84
CA LYS A 74 4.14 2.73 -5.16
C LYS A 74 3.35 1.56 -5.68
N LEU A 75 3.47 1.35 -6.99
CA LEU A 75 2.83 0.27 -7.73
C LEU A 75 3.85 -0.67 -8.35
N GLY A 76 3.73 -1.95 -8.03
CA GLY A 76 4.43 -3.04 -8.73
C GLY A 76 3.49 -3.70 -9.74
N LEU A 77 3.80 -3.64 -11.04
CA LEU A 77 2.94 -4.16 -12.11
C LEU A 77 3.52 -5.39 -12.84
N GLU A 78 4.77 -5.75 -12.58
CA GLU A 78 5.47 -6.83 -13.31
C GLU A 78 5.01 -8.24 -12.89
N GLY A 79 4.40 -8.36 -11.70
CA GLY A 79 3.96 -9.64 -11.13
C GLY A 79 2.73 -10.26 -11.79
N LYS A 80 2.34 -11.46 -11.29
CA LYS A 80 1.05 -12.10 -11.62
C LYS A 80 -0.15 -11.26 -11.17
N GLN A 81 0.03 -10.52 -10.08
CA GLN A 81 -0.94 -9.59 -9.49
C GLN A 81 -0.25 -8.23 -9.33
N PRO A 82 -1.00 -7.12 -9.40
CA PRO A 82 -0.45 -5.84 -9.00
C PRO A 82 -0.15 -5.84 -7.50
N VAL A 83 0.94 -5.17 -7.12
CA VAL A 83 1.33 -4.94 -5.73
C VAL A 83 1.19 -3.46 -5.43
N ILE A 84 0.54 -3.14 -4.32
CA ILE A 84 0.51 -1.79 -3.75
C ILE A 84 1.40 -1.83 -2.51
N ALA A 85 2.35 -0.91 -2.41
CA ALA A 85 3.17 -0.76 -1.22
C ALA A 85 3.16 0.70 -0.75
N VAL A 86 3.22 0.90 0.56
CA VAL A 86 3.30 2.23 1.19
C VAL A 86 4.62 2.40 1.90
N LEU A 87 5.12 3.63 1.89
CA LEU A 87 6.35 4.00 2.57
C LEU A 87 5.99 4.57 3.94
N SER A 88 6.51 3.97 4.99
CA SER A 88 6.40 4.49 6.34
C SER A 88 7.28 5.72 6.52
N VAL A 89 6.99 6.57 7.51
CA VAL A 89 7.83 7.72 7.83
C VAL A 89 9.24 7.30 8.30
N GLU A 90 9.37 6.09 8.84
CA GLU A 90 10.62 5.43 9.22
C GLU A 90 11.41 4.89 8.01
N GLY A 91 10.88 5.05 6.78
CA GLY A 91 11.58 4.69 5.55
C GLY A 91 11.39 3.24 5.09
N SER A 92 10.53 2.47 5.75
CA SER A 92 10.24 1.07 5.37
C SER A 92 9.10 0.97 4.37
N TRP A 93 9.25 0.11 3.36
CA TRP A 93 8.17 -0.23 2.44
C TRP A 93 7.34 -1.39 2.98
N ILE A 94 6.03 -1.19 3.06
CA ILE A 94 5.06 -2.15 3.58
C ILE A 94 4.14 -2.56 2.42
N ASN A 95 4.08 -3.85 2.11
CA ASN A 95 3.15 -4.34 1.09
C ASN A 95 1.72 -4.41 1.63
N LEU A 96 0.76 -4.01 0.82
CA LEU A 96 -0.65 -4.11 1.14
C LEU A 96 -1.22 -5.39 0.50
N ALA A 97 -1.82 -6.24 1.31
CA ALA A 97 -2.52 -7.43 0.87
C ALA A 97 -3.99 -7.10 0.54
N LYS A 98 -4.93 -7.60 1.35
CA LYS A 98 -6.37 -7.35 1.15
C LYS A 98 -6.81 -6.12 1.95
N PRO A 99 -7.48 -5.13 1.33
CA PRO A 99 -8.11 -4.03 2.06
C PRO A 99 -9.28 -4.55 2.93
N ARG A 100 -9.63 -3.78 3.96
CA ARG A 100 -10.89 -3.96 4.68
C ARG A 100 -12.06 -3.77 3.72
N ASN A 101 -13.10 -4.62 3.81
CA ASN A 101 -14.22 -4.61 2.85
C ASN A 101 -14.85 -3.21 2.69
N SER A 102 -15.13 -2.49 3.79
CA SER A 102 -15.71 -1.14 3.73
C SER A 102 -14.80 -0.12 3.02
N TYR A 103 -13.49 -0.27 3.18
CA TYR A 103 -12.50 0.57 2.53
C TYR A 103 -12.43 0.28 1.02
N GLU A 104 -12.50 -1.00 0.66
CA GLU A 104 -12.54 -1.43 -0.74
C GLU A 104 -13.78 -0.92 -1.46
N GLU A 105 -14.94 -0.93 -0.81
CA GLU A 105 -16.19 -0.38 -1.36
C GLU A 105 -16.10 1.14 -1.54
N GLU A 106 -15.61 1.85 -0.54
CA GLU A 106 -15.51 3.32 -0.55
C GLU A 106 -14.55 3.83 -1.64
N PHE A 107 -13.41 3.15 -1.82
CA PHE A 107 -12.36 3.58 -2.75
C PHE A 107 -12.20 2.66 -3.96
N ARG A 108 -13.23 1.87 -4.30
CA ARG A 108 -13.22 0.84 -5.36
C ARG A 108 -12.56 1.28 -6.68
N THR A 109 -12.75 2.52 -7.07
CA THR A 109 -12.18 3.11 -8.30
C THR A 109 -10.66 3.02 -8.35
N ILE A 110 -9.94 3.15 -7.21
CA ILE A 110 -8.47 3.04 -7.22
C ILE A 110 -8.05 1.61 -7.55
N PHE A 111 -8.72 0.61 -6.99
CA PHE A 111 -8.42 -0.81 -7.21
C PHE A 111 -8.71 -1.20 -8.66
N ILE A 112 -9.82 -0.72 -9.23
CA ILE A 112 -10.14 -0.89 -10.66
C ILE A 112 -9.03 -0.28 -11.53
N THR A 113 -8.59 0.95 -11.21
CA THR A 113 -7.53 1.64 -11.96
C THR A 113 -6.20 0.89 -11.89
N VAL A 114 -5.80 0.39 -10.72
CA VAL A 114 -4.59 -0.42 -10.55
C VAL A 114 -4.66 -1.70 -11.38
N ARG A 115 -5.84 -2.34 -11.44
CA ARG A 115 -6.08 -3.53 -12.27
C ARG A 115 -6.02 -3.23 -13.76
N MET A 116 -6.55 -2.08 -14.19
CA MET A 116 -6.42 -1.61 -15.58
C MET A 116 -4.94 -1.41 -15.95
N LEU A 117 -4.18 -0.69 -15.13
CA LEU A 117 -2.75 -0.44 -15.36
C LEU A 117 -1.96 -1.75 -15.44
N HIS A 118 -2.25 -2.71 -14.55
CA HIS A 118 -1.65 -4.05 -14.58
C HIS A 118 -1.96 -4.81 -15.88
N PHE A 119 -3.22 -4.80 -16.31
CA PHE A 119 -3.64 -5.46 -17.54
C PHE A 119 -2.92 -4.86 -18.77
N LEU A 120 -2.95 -3.54 -18.91
CA LEU A 120 -2.35 -2.83 -20.04
C LEU A 120 -0.83 -2.98 -20.07
N ARG A 121 -0.17 -2.94 -18.91
CA ARG A 121 1.29 -3.16 -18.81
C ARG A 121 1.69 -4.53 -19.34
N ARG A 122 0.88 -5.56 -19.07
CA ARG A 122 1.17 -6.95 -19.46
C ARG A 122 0.68 -7.32 -20.85
N LYS A 123 -0.36 -6.64 -21.34
CA LYS A 123 -1.01 -6.95 -22.60
C LYS A 123 -1.37 -5.68 -23.37
N PRO A 124 -0.36 -4.92 -23.82
CA PRO A 124 -0.58 -3.59 -24.40
C PRO A 124 -1.37 -3.60 -25.71
N GLU A 125 -1.37 -4.74 -26.43
CA GLU A 125 -2.02 -4.89 -27.74
C GLU A 125 -3.41 -5.56 -27.65
N GLU A 126 -3.85 -5.98 -26.45
CA GLU A 126 -5.16 -6.61 -26.31
C GLU A 126 -6.29 -5.60 -26.56
N PRO A 127 -7.37 -6.01 -27.26
CA PRO A 127 -8.55 -5.17 -27.41
C PRO A 127 -9.15 -4.76 -26.06
N GLU A 128 -9.65 -3.52 -26.00
CA GLU A 128 -10.28 -2.93 -24.81
C GLU A 128 -11.37 -3.84 -24.19
N LYS A 129 -12.16 -4.53 -25.01
CA LYS A 129 -13.19 -5.48 -24.55
C LYS A 129 -12.64 -6.60 -23.64
N ASN A 130 -11.38 -7.00 -23.85
CA ASN A 130 -10.74 -8.05 -23.07
C ASN A 130 -10.31 -7.51 -21.70
N MET A 131 -9.90 -6.24 -21.62
CA MET A 131 -9.67 -5.54 -20.36
C MET A 131 -10.98 -5.44 -19.56
N TRP A 132 -12.07 -4.97 -20.17
CA TRP A 132 -13.37 -4.89 -19.48
C TRP A 132 -13.86 -6.26 -19.00
N SER A 133 -13.73 -7.29 -19.84
CA SER A 133 -14.07 -8.66 -19.48
C SER A 133 -13.21 -9.19 -18.32
N HIS A 134 -11.95 -8.79 -18.25
CA HIS A 134 -11.07 -9.12 -17.12
C HIS A 134 -11.51 -8.41 -15.83
N LEU A 135 -11.78 -7.11 -15.89
CA LEU A 135 -12.19 -6.32 -14.72
C LEU A 135 -13.49 -6.84 -14.13
N ARG A 136 -14.49 -7.17 -14.96
CA ARG A 136 -15.74 -7.79 -14.49
C ARG A 136 -15.46 -9.06 -13.70
N LYS A 137 -14.63 -9.97 -14.21
CA LYS A 137 -14.26 -11.21 -13.48
C LYS A 137 -13.55 -10.98 -12.14
N VAL A 138 -12.91 -9.83 -11.95
CA VAL A 138 -12.18 -9.50 -10.71
C VAL A 138 -13.10 -8.85 -9.68
N PHE A 139 -14.13 -8.14 -10.13
CA PHE A 139 -14.92 -7.24 -9.29
C PHE A 139 -16.44 -7.54 -9.25
N GLU A 140 -16.98 -8.30 -10.19
CA GLU A 140 -18.36 -8.85 -10.20
C GLU A 140 -18.37 -10.27 -9.65
#